data_AF-A0A1V6PB96-F1
#
_entry.id   AF-A0A1V6PB96-F1
#
_cell.length_a   1.000
_cell.length_b   1.000
_cell.length_c   1.000
_cell.angle_alpha   90.00
_cell.angle_beta   90.00
_cell.angle_gamma   90.00
#
_symmetry.space_group_name_H-M   'P 1'
#
loop_
_entity.id
_entity.type
_entity.pdbx_description
1 polymer ?
#
loop_
_entity_poly.entity_id
_entity_poly.type
_entity_poly.pdbx_seq_one_letter_code
_entity_poly.pdbx_strand_id
1 'polypeptide(L)'
;MSPRLSKAVTETFVRLHSEGLIYRANRLVHWSCHLFTALSTLEVNQKELKGTTKLEVPGYDKKIEFGMLTYFKYQLEGSEQTIEVATTRPETMLGDIGIAVHPQDDRYKEFVGKMRARYGAVKLIPAHDQNDFNLGKKHDLSFINILNEDGTLNSNAGPYAGIKRFDARYGVIEELKKLGLYTKQESNKMLVPICGRSGDVVEPLLKLQWWMRMEPVDETCYSSG
;
A
#
# COMPACT_ATOMS: atom_id res chain seq x y z
N MET A 1 -2.47 26.23 22.63
CA MET A 1 -1.58 25.35 23.41
C MET A 1 -0.89 26.15 24.51
N SER A 2 -0.64 25.56 25.68
CA SER A 2 0.04 26.23 26.81
C SER A 2 1.57 26.22 26.64
N PRO A 3 2.29 27.31 26.95
CA PRO A 3 3.76 27.34 26.90
C PRO A 3 4.42 26.27 27.78
N ARG A 4 3.85 26.00 28.96
CA ARG A 4 4.37 24.97 29.89
C ARG A 4 4.30 23.57 29.29
N LEU A 5 3.17 23.22 28.68
CA LEU A 5 2.97 21.93 28.03
C LEU A 5 3.89 21.78 26.82
N SER A 6 4.05 22.86 26.05
CA SER A 6 4.94 22.88 24.88
C SER A 6 6.38 22.61 25.30
N LYS A 7 6.86 23.24 26.38
CA LYS A 7 8.21 22.99 26.93
C LYS A 7 8.42 21.53 27.33
N ALA A 8 7.45 20.92 28.03
CA ALA A 8 7.54 19.53 28.47
C ALA A 8 7.63 18.55 27.28
N VAL A 9 6.87 18.80 26.21
CA VAL A 9 6.93 18.00 24.98
C VAL A 9 8.29 18.14 24.30
N THR A 10 8.79 19.37 24.15
CA THR A 10 10.11 19.62 23.54
C THR A 10 11.23 18.93 24.32
N GLU A 11 11.24 19.06 25.65
CA GLU A 11 12.25 18.42 26.50
C GLU A 11 12.23 16.89 26.36
N THR A 12 11.03 16.30 26.40
CA THR A 12 10.85 14.85 26.24
C THR A 12 11.33 14.38 24.87
N PHE A 13 10.99 15.11 23.81
CA PHE A 13 11.43 14.78 22.45
C PHE A 13 12.96 14.83 22.33
N VAL A 14 13.59 15.89 22.83
CA VAL A 14 15.06 16.05 22.78
C VAL A 14 15.76 14.92 23.54
N ARG A 15 15.26 14.58 24.73
CA ARG A 15 15.79 13.48 25.54
C ARG A 15 15.70 12.14 24.80
N LEU A 16 14.51 11.77 24.34
CA LEU A 16 14.29 10.50 23.62
C LEU A 16 15.08 10.43 22.30
N HIS A 17 15.28 11.57 21.63
CA HIS A 17 16.16 11.63 20.46
C HIS A 17 17.63 11.44 20.82
N SER A 18 18.11 12.07 21.90
CA SER A 18 19.50 11.88 22.38
C SER A 18 19.79 10.44 22.84
N GLU A 19 18.77 9.74 23.31
CA GLU A 19 18.82 8.32 23.69
C GLU A 19 18.69 7.37 22.47
N GLY A 20 18.48 7.90 21.25
CA GLY A 20 18.31 7.10 20.03
C GLY A 20 16.97 6.36 19.93
N LEU A 21 16.01 6.66 20.81
CA LEU A 21 14.66 6.11 20.78
C LEU A 21 13.79 6.81 19.73
N ILE A 22 13.93 8.13 19.59
CA ILE A 22 13.33 8.88 18.48
C ILE A 22 14.36 9.05 17.37
N TYR A 23 13.98 8.73 16.14
CA TYR A 23 14.83 8.83 14.96
C TYR A 23 14.04 9.22 13.72
N ARG A 24 14.72 9.73 12.70
CA ARG A 24 14.12 10.10 11.43
C ARG A 24 14.43 9.03 10.39
N ALA A 25 13.41 8.51 9.72
CA ALA A 25 13.60 7.47 8.69
C ALA A 25 12.53 7.57 7.60
N ASN A 26 12.94 7.25 6.37
CA ASN A 26 12.02 7.07 5.26
C ASN A 26 11.42 5.66 5.31
N ARG A 27 10.11 5.57 5.54
CA ARG A 27 9.36 4.32 5.66
C ARG A 27 7.93 4.53 5.15
N LEU A 28 7.21 3.44 4.93
CA LEU A 28 5.78 3.52 4.67
C LEU A 28 5.05 4.03 5.91
N VAL A 29 4.23 5.05 5.70
CA VAL A 29 3.29 5.56 6.69
C VAL A 29 1.87 5.28 6.24
N HIS A 30 0.96 5.17 7.19
CA HIS A 30 -0.46 5.31 6.91
C HIS A 30 -0.73 6.78 6.57
N TRP A 31 -1.07 7.06 5.32
CA TRP A 31 -1.27 8.41 4.82
C TRP A 31 -2.75 8.68 4.54
N SER A 32 -3.26 9.80 5.04
CA SER A 32 -4.57 10.33 4.68
C SER A 32 -4.38 11.37 3.58
N CYS A 33 -4.79 11.03 2.35
CA CYS A 33 -4.74 11.98 1.23
C CYS A 33 -5.72 13.13 1.41
N HIS A 34 -6.85 12.90 2.08
CA HIS A 34 -7.79 13.96 2.40
C HIS A 34 -7.27 14.97 3.43
N LEU A 35 -6.55 14.50 4.46
CA LEU A 35 -6.05 15.35 5.55
C LEU A 35 -4.59 15.79 5.37
N PHE A 36 -3.91 15.32 4.32
CA PHE A 36 -2.50 15.60 4.04
C PHE A 36 -1.57 15.31 5.24
N THR A 37 -1.81 14.18 5.91
CA THR A 37 -1.03 13.81 7.10
C THR A 37 -0.81 12.31 7.20
N ALA A 38 0.31 11.96 7.84
CA ALA A 38 0.53 10.63 8.35
C ALA A 38 -0.38 10.37 9.55
N LEU A 39 -0.79 9.11 9.71
CA LEU A 39 -1.62 8.58 10.77
C LEU A 39 -0.81 7.54 11.55
N SER A 40 -1.02 7.48 12.85
CA SER A 40 -0.60 6.32 13.65
C SER A 40 -1.47 5.11 13.34
N THR A 41 -0.99 3.90 13.62
CA THR A 41 -1.79 2.67 13.43
C THR A 41 -3.10 2.70 14.24
N LEU A 42 -3.12 3.36 15.40
CA LEU A 42 -4.32 3.52 16.24
C LEU A 42 -5.38 4.45 15.62
N GLU A 43 -5.00 5.32 14.68
CA GLU A 43 -5.91 6.22 13.97
C GLU A 43 -6.52 5.58 12.70
N VAL A 44 -6.18 4.31 12.43
CA VAL A 44 -6.64 3.56 11.26
C VAL A 44 -7.61 2.46 11.67
N ASN A 45 -8.86 2.59 11.25
CA ASN A 45 -9.90 1.58 11.44
C ASN A 45 -9.86 0.55 10.31
N GLN A 46 -9.90 -0.74 10.63
CA GLN A 46 -9.98 -1.80 9.63
C GLN A 46 -11.43 -2.11 9.30
N LYS A 47 -11.89 -1.71 8.12
CA LYS A 47 -13.25 -2.01 7.65
C LYS A 47 -13.27 -3.34 6.90
N GLU A 48 -13.93 -4.34 7.48
CA GLU A 48 -14.13 -5.64 6.83
C GLU A 48 -15.22 -5.56 5.75
N LEU A 49 -14.86 -6.00 4.54
CA LEU A 49 -15.77 -6.16 3.42
C LEU A 49 -15.95 -7.65 3.15
N LYS A 50 -17.19 -8.12 3.13
CA LYS A 50 -17.54 -9.53 2.83
C LYS A 50 -17.43 -9.89 1.34
N GLY A 51 -17.23 -8.89 0.48
CA GLY A 51 -17.14 -9.01 -0.97
C GLY A 51 -17.17 -7.64 -1.63
N THR A 52 -17.47 -7.58 -2.92
CA THR A 52 -17.58 -6.33 -3.68
C THR A 52 -18.54 -5.36 -3.01
N THR A 53 -18.03 -4.19 -2.62
CA THR A 53 -18.76 -3.16 -1.88
C THR A 53 -18.38 -1.78 -2.41
N LYS A 54 -19.37 -0.92 -2.64
CA LYS A 54 -19.16 0.48 -3.00
C LYS A 54 -19.07 1.34 -1.73
N LEU A 55 -17.97 2.06 -1.57
CA LEU A 55 -17.70 2.94 -0.43
C LEU A 55 -17.69 4.41 -0.88
N GLU A 56 -18.15 5.28 0.00
CA GLU A 56 -17.93 6.72 -0.15
C GLU A 56 -16.48 7.02 0.23
N VAL A 57 -15.82 7.85 -0.59
CA VAL A 57 -14.43 8.26 -0.40
C VAL A 57 -14.40 9.79 -0.51
N PRO A 58 -13.91 10.50 0.52
CA PRO A 58 -13.76 11.95 0.45
C PRO A 58 -13.02 12.40 -0.80
N GLY A 59 -13.55 13.43 -1.48
CA GLY A 59 -13.00 13.94 -2.73
C GLY A 59 -13.48 13.22 -3.99
N TYR A 60 -14.43 12.28 -3.89
CA TYR A 60 -15.09 11.65 -5.04
C TYR A 60 -16.60 11.88 -5.03
N ASP A 61 -17.15 12.23 -6.19
CA ASP A 61 -18.61 12.43 -6.36
C ASP A 61 -19.38 11.11 -6.47
N LYS A 62 -18.68 10.02 -6.82
CA LYS A 62 -19.22 8.68 -6.97
C LYS A 62 -18.66 7.75 -5.90
N LYS A 63 -19.44 6.73 -5.53
CA LYS A 63 -18.95 5.64 -4.68
C LYS A 63 -17.93 4.82 -5.44
N ILE A 64 -16.84 4.47 -4.76
CA ILE A 64 -15.73 3.70 -5.31
C ILE A 64 -15.89 2.24 -4.93
N GLU A 65 -15.64 1.35 -5.88
CA GLU A 65 -15.77 -0.09 -5.67
C GLU A 65 -14.51 -0.69 -5.03
N PHE A 66 -14.69 -1.44 -3.95
CA PHE A 66 -13.67 -2.21 -3.26
C PHE A 66 -14.13 -3.66 -3.10
N GLY A 67 -13.21 -4.56 -2.71
CA GLY A 67 -13.55 -5.99 -2.59
C GLY A 67 -13.67 -6.70 -3.93
N MET A 68 -13.06 -6.16 -5.00
CA MET A 68 -12.97 -6.82 -6.30
C MET A 68 -11.54 -7.28 -6.53
N LEU A 69 -11.33 -8.57 -6.80
CA LEU A 69 -10.03 -9.13 -7.16
C LEU A 69 -9.92 -9.19 -8.69
N THR A 70 -8.97 -8.44 -9.25
CA THR A 70 -8.74 -8.33 -10.69
C THR A 70 -7.60 -9.24 -11.10
N TYR A 71 -7.85 -10.08 -12.10
CA TYR A 71 -6.88 -10.99 -12.71
C TYR A 71 -6.45 -10.44 -14.06
N PHE A 72 -5.15 -10.30 -14.27
CA PHE A 72 -4.57 -9.84 -15.53
C PHE A 72 -3.16 -10.42 -15.71
N LYS A 73 -2.63 -10.29 -16.92
CA LYS A 73 -1.38 -10.92 -17.35
C LYS A 73 -0.28 -9.91 -17.58
N TYR A 74 0.92 -10.24 -17.13
CA TYR A 74 2.17 -9.62 -17.54
C TYR A 74 2.81 -10.44 -18.66
N GLN A 75 3.26 -9.78 -19.72
CA GLN A 75 4.11 -10.40 -20.72
C GLN A 75 5.56 -10.45 -20.22
N LEU A 76 6.23 -11.58 -20.42
CA LEU A 76 7.63 -11.73 -20.06
C LEU A 76 8.53 -11.08 -21.11
N GLU A 77 9.53 -10.33 -20.66
CA GLU A 77 10.46 -9.65 -21.56
C GLU A 77 11.16 -10.66 -22.49
N GLY A 78 11.14 -10.38 -23.80
CA GLY A 78 11.73 -11.25 -24.81
C GLY A 78 10.97 -12.56 -25.05
N SER A 79 9.71 -12.68 -24.59
CA SER A 79 8.90 -13.90 -24.74
C SER A 79 7.43 -13.59 -25.05
N GLU A 80 6.76 -14.53 -25.70
CA GLU A 80 5.29 -14.55 -25.87
C GLU A 80 4.57 -15.11 -24.63
N GLN A 81 5.33 -15.63 -23.66
CA GLN A 81 4.77 -16.18 -22.43
C GLN A 81 4.27 -15.06 -21.51
N THR A 82 3.22 -15.39 -20.76
CA THR A 82 2.59 -14.47 -19.82
C THR A 82 2.47 -15.07 -18.42
N ILE A 83 2.57 -14.24 -17.39
CA ILE A 83 2.27 -14.60 -16.01
C ILE A 83 0.99 -13.87 -15.58
N GLU A 84 -0.01 -14.64 -15.15
CA GLU A 84 -1.24 -14.08 -14.57
C GLU A 84 -1.03 -13.74 -13.09
N VAL A 85 -1.46 -12.56 -12.69
CA VAL A 85 -1.45 -12.08 -11.31
C VAL A 85 -2.86 -11.65 -10.89
N ALA A 86 -3.09 -11.60 -9.58
CA ALA A 86 -4.35 -11.15 -9.01
C ALA A 86 -4.14 -10.01 -8.00
N THR A 87 -4.95 -8.96 -8.06
CA THR A 87 -4.87 -7.83 -7.11
C THR A 87 -6.19 -7.09 -6.93
N THR A 88 -6.41 -6.53 -5.74
CA THR A 88 -7.53 -5.62 -5.45
C THR A 88 -7.24 -4.16 -5.80
N ARG A 89 -6.00 -3.84 -6.20
CA ARG A 89 -5.54 -2.48 -6.51
C ARG A 89 -4.82 -2.42 -7.87
N PRO A 90 -5.50 -2.66 -9.00
CA PRO A 90 -4.83 -2.70 -10.29
C PRO A 90 -4.18 -1.37 -10.66
N GLU A 91 -4.67 -0.23 -10.17
CA GLU A 91 -4.01 1.08 -10.34
C GLU A 91 -2.56 1.12 -9.83
N THR A 92 -2.23 0.31 -8.81
CA THR A 92 -0.87 0.27 -8.26
C THR A 92 0.11 -0.46 -9.16
N MET A 93 -0.36 -1.16 -10.20
CA MET A 93 0.49 -1.85 -11.16
C MET A 93 1.49 -0.94 -11.87
N LEU A 94 1.17 0.36 -11.95
CA LEU A 94 2.01 1.40 -12.53
C LEU A 94 3.29 1.65 -11.72
N GLY A 95 3.36 1.17 -10.48
CA GLY A 95 4.53 1.22 -9.61
C GLY A 95 5.20 -0.14 -9.41
N ASP A 96 4.84 -1.15 -10.22
CA ASP A 96 5.41 -2.49 -10.13
C ASP A 96 6.89 -2.49 -10.47
N ILE A 97 7.63 -3.29 -9.72
CA ILE A 97 9.06 -3.51 -9.94
C ILE A 97 9.38 -4.99 -10.21
N GLY A 98 8.38 -5.86 -10.17
CA GLY A 98 8.55 -7.28 -10.37
C GLY A 98 7.33 -8.10 -9.94
N ILE A 99 7.47 -9.42 -10.10
CA ILE A 99 6.47 -10.40 -9.74
C ILE A 99 7.11 -11.40 -8.77
N ALA A 100 6.44 -11.67 -7.65
CA ALA A 100 6.78 -12.73 -6.74
C ALA A 100 5.97 -13.99 -7.09
N VAL A 101 6.66 -15.11 -7.30
CA VAL A 101 6.05 -16.43 -7.51
C VAL A 101 6.32 -17.33 -6.31
N HIS A 102 5.42 -18.24 -5.97
CA HIS A 102 5.66 -19.21 -4.89
C HIS A 102 6.70 -20.26 -5.32
N PRO A 103 7.71 -20.62 -4.48
CA PRO A 103 8.83 -21.47 -4.93
C PRO A 103 8.43 -22.91 -5.23
N GLN A 104 7.31 -23.36 -4.67
CA GLN A 104 6.76 -24.70 -4.85
C GLN A 104 5.60 -24.72 -5.86
N ASP A 105 5.32 -23.61 -6.55
CA ASP A 105 4.30 -23.62 -7.60
C ASP A 105 4.90 -24.18 -8.89
N ASP A 106 4.50 -25.41 -9.22
CA ASP A 106 4.98 -26.15 -10.39
C ASP A 106 4.82 -25.39 -11.70
N ARG A 107 3.82 -24.51 -11.80
CA ARG A 107 3.52 -23.72 -13.01
C ARG A 107 4.60 -22.68 -13.30
N TYR A 108 5.34 -22.24 -12.29
CA TYR A 108 6.31 -21.14 -12.40
C TYR A 108 7.74 -21.56 -12.05
N LYS A 109 8.01 -22.87 -11.89
CA LYS A 109 9.34 -23.40 -11.53
C LYS A 109 10.48 -22.89 -12.40
N GLU A 110 10.22 -22.70 -13.69
CA GLU A 110 11.20 -22.17 -14.66
C GLU A 110 11.54 -20.69 -14.41
N PHE A 111 10.72 -19.97 -13.64
CA PHE A 111 10.89 -18.55 -13.29
C PHE A 111 11.24 -18.33 -11.81
N VAL A 112 11.53 -19.40 -11.04
CA VAL A 112 11.76 -19.32 -9.59
C VAL A 112 13.14 -18.74 -9.27
N GLY A 113 13.15 -17.63 -8.51
CA GLY A 113 14.39 -16.96 -8.15
C GLY A 113 14.51 -16.33 -6.76
N LYS A 114 13.46 -16.25 -5.88
CA LYS A 114 13.59 -15.95 -4.41
C LYS A 114 12.31 -15.70 -3.56
N MET A 115 11.07 -16.04 -3.93
CA MET A 115 9.91 -15.37 -3.30
C MET A 115 8.72 -16.26 -2.95
N ARG A 116 7.78 -15.82 -2.07
CA ARG A 116 6.59 -16.59 -1.65
C ARG A 116 5.32 -15.77 -1.88
N ALA A 117 4.45 -16.24 -2.77
CA ALA A 117 3.13 -15.65 -3.03
C ALA A 117 2.01 -16.58 -2.55
N ARG A 118 0.91 -16.03 -2.01
CA ARG A 118 -0.25 -16.83 -1.56
C ARG A 118 -1.12 -17.35 -2.72
N TYR A 119 -1.12 -16.66 -3.87
CA TYR A 119 -2.00 -16.94 -5.02
C TYR A 119 -1.24 -17.39 -6.28
N GLY A 120 -0.09 -18.04 -6.11
CA GLY A 120 0.79 -18.47 -7.20
C GLY A 120 1.76 -17.38 -7.63
N ALA A 121 1.26 -16.29 -8.21
CA ALA A 121 2.03 -15.10 -8.58
C ALA A 121 1.36 -13.80 -8.11
N VAL A 122 2.13 -12.86 -7.56
CA VAL A 122 1.67 -11.53 -7.13
C VAL A 122 2.63 -10.46 -7.61
N LYS A 123 2.10 -9.30 -7.98
CA LYS A 123 2.92 -8.11 -8.24
C LYS A 123 3.63 -7.60 -6.99
N LEU A 124 4.79 -6.96 -7.16
CA LEU A 124 5.57 -6.32 -6.11
C LEU A 124 5.56 -4.80 -6.25
N ILE A 125 5.00 -4.10 -5.26
CA ILE A 125 5.05 -2.63 -5.14
C ILE A 125 5.54 -2.21 -3.74
N PRO A 126 6.87 -2.20 -3.52
CA PRO A 126 7.44 -1.83 -2.24
C PRO A 126 7.08 -0.43 -1.73
N ALA A 127 6.69 0.49 -2.62
CA ALA A 127 6.32 1.85 -2.26
C ALA A 127 4.85 2.03 -1.83
N HIS A 128 4.00 1.00 -1.97
CA HIS A 128 2.54 1.08 -1.72
C HIS A 128 1.95 -0.12 -0.97
N ASP A 129 2.78 -1.09 -0.56
CA ASP A 129 2.39 -2.22 0.29
C ASP A 129 3.48 -2.56 1.32
N GLN A 130 3.07 -2.84 2.56
CA GLN A 130 4.00 -3.06 3.67
C GLN A 130 4.77 -4.38 3.59
N ASN A 131 4.16 -5.44 3.04
CA ASN A 131 4.84 -6.71 2.85
C ASN A 131 5.88 -6.58 1.73
N ASP A 132 5.49 -5.94 0.63
CA ASP A 132 6.39 -5.65 -0.49
C ASP A 132 7.52 -4.71 -0.07
N PHE A 133 7.27 -3.75 0.82
CA PHE A 133 8.30 -2.86 1.35
C PHE A 133 9.40 -3.61 2.11
N ASN A 134 8.99 -4.48 3.05
CA ASN A 134 9.92 -5.26 3.86
C ASN A 134 10.78 -6.17 2.99
N LEU A 135 10.15 -6.75 1.99
CA LEU A 135 10.80 -7.57 1.00
C LEU A 135 11.73 -6.77 0.10
N GLY A 136 11.27 -5.64 -0.43
CA GLY A 136 12.07 -4.74 -1.26
C GLY A 136 13.34 -4.33 -0.54
N LYS A 137 13.27 -4.06 0.77
CA LYS A 137 14.45 -3.81 1.60
C LYS A 137 15.37 -5.02 1.73
N LYS A 138 14.80 -6.21 1.93
CA LYS A 138 15.57 -7.46 2.08
C LYS A 138 16.34 -7.84 0.80
N HIS A 139 15.76 -7.52 -0.36
CA HIS A 139 16.31 -7.88 -1.66
C HIS A 139 16.90 -6.70 -2.44
N ASP A 140 17.07 -5.54 -1.79
CA ASP A 140 17.63 -4.30 -2.36
C ASP A 140 16.94 -3.87 -3.67
N LEU A 141 15.61 -3.94 -3.67
CA LEU A 141 14.80 -3.57 -4.83
C LEU A 141 14.52 -2.06 -4.85
N SER A 142 14.29 -1.52 -6.04
CA SER A 142 13.89 -0.12 -6.23
C SER A 142 12.50 0.16 -5.65
N PHE A 143 12.29 1.39 -5.17
CA PHE A 143 11.00 1.84 -4.63
C PHE A 143 10.42 2.92 -5.55
N ILE A 144 9.41 2.59 -6.35
CA ILE A 144 8.76 3.53 -7.28
C ILE A 144 7.48 4.07 -6.64
N ASN A 145 7.53 5.32 -6.17
CA ASN A 145 6.32 6.00 -5.71
C ASN A 145 5.52 6.54 -6.89
N ILE A 146 4.23 6.21 -6.99
CA ILE A 146 3.32 6.70 -8.03
C ILE A 146 2.28 7.71 -7.50
N LEU A 147 2.22 7.95 -6.18
CA LEU A 147 1.22 8.84 -5.57
C LEU A 147 1.81 10.20 -5.20
N ASN A 148 1.04 11.24 -5.43
CA ASN A 148 1.16 12.52 -4.77
C ASN A 148 0.45 12.50 -3.41
N GLU A 149 0.71 13.50 -2.58
CA GLU A 149 0.15 13.59 -1.23
C GLU A 149 -1.38 13.77 -1.21
N ASP A 150 -1.95 14.36 -2.26
CA ASP A 150 -3.39 14.57 -2.44
C ASP A 150 -4.14 13.33 -2.97
N GLY A 151 -3.42 12.23 -3.24
CA GLY A 151 -4.00 11.01 -3.79
C GLY A 151 -4.20 11.03 -5.30
N THR A 152 -3.67 12.03 -6.01
CA THR A 152 -3.45 11.97 -7.46
C THR A 152 -2.18 11.18 -7.78
N LEU A 153 -2.10 10.65 -9.00
CA LEU A 153 -0.90 9.98 -9.48
C LEU A 153 0.14 10.97 -9.97
N ASN A 154 1.42 10.66 -9.78
CA ASN A 154 2.55 11.49 -10.20
C ASN A 154 3.08 11.07 -11.59
N SER A 155 4.21 11.64 -12.03
CA SER A 155 4.82 11.38 -13.34
C SER A 155 5.23 9.91 -13.56
N ASN A 156 5.50 9.14 -12.51
CA ASN A 156 5.86 7.73 -12.63
C ASN A 156 4.68 6.86 -13.09
N ALA A 157 3.45 7.35 -12.98
CA ALA A 157 2.26 6.68 -13.48
C ALA A 157 2.03 6.90 -15.00
N GLY A 158 2.98 7.53 -15.71
CA GLY A 158 2.92 7.75 -17.15
C GLY A 158 1.66 8.50 -17.58
N PRO A 159 0.82 7.94 -18.47
CA PRO A 159 -0.37 8.62 -18.99
C PRO A 159 -1.44 8.89 -17.93
N TYR A 160 -1.32 8.28 -16.73
CA TYR A 160 -2.25 8.51 -15.62
C TYR A 160 -1.79 9.62 -14.66
N ALA A 161 -0.68 10.31 -14.94
CA ALA A 161 -0.23 11.43 -14.14
C ALA A 161 -1.33 12.50 -13.99
N GLY A 162 -1.54 12.99 -12.77
CA GLY A 162 -2.60 13.94 -12.40
C GLY A 162 -3.98 13.32 -12.16
N ILE A 163 -4.19 12.04 -12.49
CA ILE A 163 -5.46 11.35 -12.29
C ILE A 163 -5.58 10.88 -10.83
N LYS A 164 -6.78 10.98 -10.24
CA LYS A 164 -7.04 10.47 -8.89
C LYS A 164 -6.88 8.95 -8.83
N ARG A 165 -6.26 8.44 -7.77
CA ARG A 165 -5.92 7.01 -7.55
C ARG A 165 -7.02 6.01 -7.94
N PHE A 166 -8.26 6.22 -7.52
CA PHE A 166 -9.36 5.30 -7.82
C PHE A 166 -10.01 5.50 -9.18
N ASP A 167 -9.81 6.64 -9.84
CA ASP A 167 -10.24 6.80 -11.23
C ASP A 167 -9.26 6.12 -12.20
N ALA A 168 -7.95 6.21 -11.89
CA ALA A 168 -6.91 5.50 -12.61
C ALA A 168 -7.14 3.98 -12.63
N ARG A 169 -7.71 3.41 -11.55
CA ARG A 169 -8.10 1.99 -11.47
C ARG A 169 -8.93 1.55 -12.67
N TYR A 170 -9.99 2.30 -12.98
CA TYR A 170 -10.88 1.95 -14.07
C TYR A 170 -10.18 2.12 -15.42
N GLY A 171 -9.41 3.19 -15.59
CA GLY A 171 -8.65 3.42 -16.82
C GLY A 171 -7.60 2.35 -17.09
N VAL A 172 -6.91 1.85 -16.05
CA VAL A 172 -5.95 0.75 -16.15
C VAL A 172 -6.63 -0.54 -16.57
N ILE A 173 -7.78 -0.87 -15.96
CA ILE A 173 -8.55 -2.08 -16.32
C ILE A 173 -9.00 -2.03 -17.78
N GLU A 174 -9.50 -0.88 -18.25
CA GLU A 174 -9.93 -0.74 -19.65
C GLU A 174 -8.76 -0.88 -20.63
N GLU A 175 -7.58 -0.35 -20.30
CA GLU A 175 -6.40 -0.52 -21.14
C GLU A 175 -5.93 -1.98 -21.18
N LEU A 176 -5.93 -2.68 -20.03
CA LEU A 176 -5.66 -4.12 -19.97
C LEU A 176 -6.63 -4.93 -20.84
N LYS A 177 -7.90 -4.54 -20.92
CA LYS A 177 -8.88 -5.18 -21.81
C LYS A 177 -8.57 -4.95 -23.27
N LYS A 178 -8.22 -3.71 -23.67
CA LYS A 178 -7.83 -3.40 -25.07
C LYS A 178 -6.60 -4.18 -25.51
N LEU A 179 -5.64 -4.38 -24.60
CA LEU A 179 -4.42 -5.15 -24.85
C LEU A 179 -4.64 -6.67 -24.80
N GLY A 180 -5.85 -7.14 -24.45
CA GLY A 180 -6.12 -8.58 -24.29
C GLY A 180 -5.41 -9.22 -23.09
N LEU A 181 -4.89 -8.41 -22.16
CA LEU A 181 -4.16 -8.86 -20.96
C LEU A 181 -5.08 -9.02 -19.74
N TYR A 182 -6.29 -8.45 -19.78
CA TYR A 182 -7.30 -8.65 -18.75
C TYR A 182 -7.89 -10.08 -18.82
N THR A 183 -7.97 -10.75 -17.67
CA THR A 183 -8.59 -12.08 -17.57
C THR A 183 -10.00 -12.01 -17.01
N LYS A 184 -10.14 -11.61 -15.74
CA LYS A 184 -11.44 -11.63 -15.03
C LYS A 184 -11.43 -10.75 -13.78
N GLN A 185 -12.63 -10.55 -13.21
CA GLN A 185 -12.84 -9.95 -11.90
C GLN A 185 -13.80 -10.81 -11.09
N GLU A 186 -13.52 -10.97 -9.79
CA GLU A 186 -14.39 -11.70 -8.87
C GLU A 186 -14.48 -11.00 -7.51
N SER A 187 -15.61 -11.20 -6.85
CA SER A 187 -15.87 -10.67 -5.51
C SER A 187 -14.91 -11.32 -4.51
N ASN A 188 -14.26 -10.49 -3.71
CA ASN A 188 -13.24 -10.91 -2.75
C ASN A 188 -13.44 -10.22 -1.39
N LYS A 189 -13.38 -11.03 -0.33
CA LYS A 189 -13.37 -10.54 1.04
C LYS A 189 -12.04 -9.82 1.32
N MET A 190 -12.09 -8.63 1.90
CA MET A 190 -10.88 -7.89 2.25
C MET A 190 -11.08 -6.95 3.44
N LEU A 191 -9.97 -6.48 4.00
CA LEU A 191 -9.94 -5.37 4.95
C LEU A 191 -9.52 -4.10 4.21
N VAL A 192 -10.26 -3.01 4.40
CA VAL A 192 -9.91 -1.70 3.88
C VAL A 192 -9.53 -0.79 5.06
N PRO A 193 -8.32 -0.21 5.08
CA PRO A 193 -7.91 0.71 6.14
C PRO A 193 -8.59 2.07 5.92
N ILE A 194 -9.31 2.53 6.93
CA ILE A 194 -10.10 3.78 6.92
C ILE A 194 -9.54 4.73 7.96
N CYS A 195 -9.33 6.00 7.58
CA CYS A 195 -8.93 7.05 8.50
C CYS A 195 -10.05 7.29 9.51
N GLY A 196 -9.77 7.15 10.81
CA GLY A 196 -10.77 7.33 11.85
C GLY A 196 -11.33 8.75 11.95
N ARG A 197 -10.66 9.74 11.35
CA ARG A 197 -11.07 11.15 11.38
C ARG A 197 -11.82 11.59 10.12
N SER A 198 -11.28 11.32 8.94
CA SER A 198 -11.89 11.78 7.67
C SER A 198 -12.82 10.77 7.02
N GLY A 199 -12.77 9.49 7.43
CA GLY A 199 -13.44 8.41 6.71
C GLY A 199 -12.80 8.06 5.36
N ASP A 200 -11.67 8.69 5.00
CA ASP A 200 -10.95 8.38 3.76
C ASP A 200 -10.25 7.02 3.83
N VAL A 201 -10.02 6.41 2.66
CA VAL A 201 -9.19 5.21 2.54
C VAL A 201 -7.73 5.60 2.72
N VAL A 202 -7.07 4.91 3.64
CA VAL A 202 -5.67 5.17 4.01
C VAL A 202 -4.75 4.56 2.97
N GLU A 203 -3.77 5.34 2.54
CA GLU A 203 -2.75 4.92 1.59
C GLU A 203 -1.42 4.62 2.29
N PRO A 204 -0.74 3.51 1.98
CA PRO A 204 0.67 3.38 2.31
C PRO A 204 1.48 4.34 1.44
N LEU A 205 2.21 5.27 2.05
CA LEU A 205 3.04 6.24 1.32
C LEU A 205 4.44 6.29 1.91
N LEU A 206 5.47 6.28 1.06
CA LEU A 206 6.85 6.47 1.50
C LEU A 206 7.09 7.92 1.90
N LYS A 207 7.39 8.14 3.18
CA LYS A 207 7.66 9.48 3.68
C LYS A 207 8.73 9.49 4.75
N LEU A 208 9.56 10.54 4.72
CA LEU A 208 10.56 10.81 5.75
C LEU A 208 9.87 11.38 6.99
N GLN A 209 9.61 10.54 7.99
CA GLN A 209 8.94 10.91 9.23
C GLN A 209 9.79 10.63 10.47
N TRP A 210 9.35 11.16 11.61
CA TRP A 210 9.86 10.82 12.92
C TRP A 210 9.22 9.52 13.42
N TRP A 211 10.05 8.63 13.92
CA TRP A 211 9.68 7.32 14.44
C TRP A 211 10.17 7.21 15.88
N MET A 212 9.40 6.49 16.70
CA MET A 212 9.84 6.07 18.02
C MET A 212 10.06 4.57 18.01
N ARG A 213 11.18 4.11 18.54
CA ARG A 213 11.44 2.70 18.76
C ARG A 213 10.50 2.23 19.88
N MET A 214 9.57 1.35 19.53
CA MET A 214 8.72 0.66 20.48
C MET A 214 9.31 -0.72 20.72
N GLU A 215 9.41 -1.15 21.97
CA GLU A 215 9.58 -2.58 22.27
C GLU A 215 8.28 -3.32 21.94
N PRO A 216 8.32 -4.62 21.59
CA PRO A 216 7.11 -5.42 21.52
C PRO A 216 6.42 -5.34 22.88
N VAL A 217 5.18 -4.87 22.91
CA VAL A 217 4.38 -4.88 24.14
C VAL A 217 4.05 -6.34 24.44
N ASP A 218 4.65 -6.88 25.49
CA ASP A 218 4.31 -8.20 25.99
C ASP A 218 2.90 -8.14 26.62
N GLU A 219 2.01 -9.08 26.27
CA GLU A 219 0.59 -9.08 26.68
C GLU A 219 0.42 -9.10 28.21
N THR A 220 1.47 -9.41 28.96
CA THR A 220 1.52 -9.38 30.42
C THR A 220 1.30 -7.98 31.01
N CYS A 221 1.55 -6.90 30.26
CA CYS A 221 1.32 -5.53 30.72
C CYS A 221 -0.17 -5.18 30.93
N TYR A 222 -1.11 -5.99 30.44
CA TYR A 222 -2.56 -5.77 30.61
C TYR A 222 -3.17 -6.54 31.79
N SER A 223 -2.38 -7.28 32.57
CA SER A 223 -2.89 -8.17 33.63
C SER A 223 -2.85 -7.60 35.06
N SER A 224 -2.64 -6.30 35.22
CA SER A 224 -2.75 -5.63 36.52
C SER A 224 -3.74 -4.46 36.46
N GLY A 225 -5.02 -4.80 36.57
CA GLY A 225 -6.15 -3.89 36.74
C GLY A 225 -7.32 -4.61 37.40
#